data_AF-A0AAP4FXA1-F1
#
_entry.id   AF-A0AAP4FXA1-F1
#
_cell.length_a   1.000
_cell.length_b   1.000
_cell.length_c   1.000
_cell.angle_alpha   90.00
_cell.angle_beta   90.00
_cell.angle_gamma   90.00
#
_symmetry.space_group_name_H-M   'P 1'
#
loop_
_entity.id
_entity.type
_entity.pdbx_description
1 polymer ?
#
loop_
_entity_poly.entity_id
_entity_poly.type
_entity_poly.pdbx_seq_one_letter_code
_entity_poly.pdbx_strand_id
1 'polypeptide(L)'
;MNAYRAYDSIEDRRWATQQLVDEKDKWIDDRTKELIEMFPKTPSMNRSLFLPEEACYALMGDKAQEAYNDFISTCAYARAEEEWERRAPCPF
;
A
#
# COMPACT_ATOMS: atom_id res chain seq x y z
N MET A 1 7.39 -27.73 -37.78
CA MET A 1 8.34 -26.86 -37.04
C MET A 1 7.67 -25.51 -36.72
N ASN A 2 6.53 -25.53 -36.00
CA ASN A 2 5.72 -24.34 -35.67
C ASN A 2 5.19 -24.33 -34.22
N ALA A 3 5.39 -25.42 -33.46
CA ALA A 3 4.96 -25.48 -32.07
C ALA A 3 5.80 -24.54 -31.18
N TYR A 4 7.13 -24.53 -31.38
CA TYR A 4 8.07 -23.71 -30.60
C TYR A 4 7.78 -22.20 -30.68
N ARG A 5 7.48 -21.67 -31.88
CA ARG A 5 7.17 -20.23 -32.04
C ARG A 5 5.92 -19.78 -31.27
N ALA A 6 4.94 -20.67 -31.13
CA ALA A 6 3.74 -20.38 -30.35
C ALA A 6 4.04 -20.41 -28.85
N TYR A 7 4.87 -21.37 -28.39
CA TYR A 7 5.36 -21.42 -27.01
C TYR A 7 6.16 -20.18 -26.63
N ASP A 8 7.13 -19.77 -27.46
CA ASP A 8 7.94 -18.57 -27.22
C ASP A 8 7.04 -17.33 -27.03
N SER A 9 6.03 -17.16 -27.91
CA SER A 9 5.11 -16.02 -27.82
C SER A 9 4.19 -16.03 -26.59
N ILE A 10 3.90 -17.20 -26.02
CA ILE A 10 3.10 -17.33 -24.79
C ILE A 10 3.97 -17.06 -23.57
N GLU A 11 5.22 -17.52 -23.59
CA GLU A 11 6.19 -17.29 -22.52
C GLU A 11 6.56 -15.81 -22.42
N ASP A 12 6.82 -15.15 -23.56
CA ASP A 12 7.08 -13.71 -23.64
C ASP A 12 5.92 -12.89 -23.07
N ARG A 13 4.67 -13.27 -23.38
CA ARG A 13 3.48 -12.62 -22.80
C ARG A 13 3.38 -12.83 -21.30
N ARG A 14 3.72 -14.02 -20.80
CA ARG A 14 3.74 -14.31 -19.35
C ARG A 14 4.80 -13.48 -18.64
N TRP A 15 6.01 -13.38 -19.20
CA TRP A 15 7.07 -12.53 -18.65
C TRP A 15 6.67 -11.06 -18.63
N ALA A 16 6.12 -10.54 -19.72
CA ALA A 16 5.62 -9.16 -19.77
C ALA A 16 4.52 -8.91 -18.72
N THR A 17 3.60 -9.86 -18.53
CA THR A 17 2.54 -9.76 -17.53
C THR A 17 3.11 -9.78 -16.11
N GLN A 18 4.07 -10.68 -15.83
CA GLN A 18 4.72 -10.77 -14.52
C GLN A 18 5.49 -9.49 -14.19
N GLN A 19 6.22 -8.93 -15.16
CA GLN A 19 6.93 -7.66 -14.97
C GLN A 19 5.99 -6.52 -14.61
N LEU A 20 4.83 -6.42 -15.26
CA LEU A 20 3.83 -5.40 -14.93
C LEU A 20 3.25 -5.55 -13.52
N VAL A 21 3.07 -6.79 -13.05
CA VAL A 21 2.63 -7.07 -11.67
C VAL A 21 3.72 -6.69 -10.68
N ASP A 22 4.96 -7.12 -10.92
CA ASP A 22 6.10 -6.80 -10.06
C ASP A 22 6.35 -5.28 -9.98
N GLU A 23 6.18 -4.56 -11.09
CA GLU A 23 6.26 -3.10 -11.14
C GLU A 23 5.14 -2.42 -10.35
N LYS A 24 3.90 -2.91 -10.47
CA LYS A 24 2.76 -2.43 -9.69
C LYS A 24 3.01 -2.61 -8.19
N ASP A 25 3.35 -3.83 -7.78
CA ASP A 25 3.53 -4.18 -6.37
C ASP A 25 4.66 -3.36 -5.75
N LYS A 26 5.80 -3.24 -6.45
CA LYS A 26 6.91 -2.41 -5.99
C LYS A 26 6.51 -0.95 -5.85
N TRP A 27 5.77 -0.41 -6.81
CA TRP A 27 5.33 0.99 -6.75
C TRP A 27 4.38 1.23 -5.58
N ILE A 28 3.43 0.31 -5.33
CA ILE A 28 2.50 0.37 -4.20
C ILE A 28 3.26 0.30 -2.88
N ASP A 29 4.23 -0.61 -2.74
CA ASP A 29 5.04 -0.77 -1.53
C ASP A 29 5.85 0.50 -1.23
N ASP A 30 6.53 1.05 -2.23
CA ASP A 30 7.33 2.27 -2.08
C ASP A 30 6.43 3.45 -1.70
N ARG A 31 5.28 3.60 -2.37
CA ARG A 31 4.32 4.66 -2.07
C ARG A 31 3.69 4.50 -0.67
N THR A 32 3.42 3.28 -0.25
CA THR A 32 2.89 2.98 1.08
C THR A 32 3.89 3.39 2.17
N LYS A 33 5.19 3.09 1.99
CA LYS A 33 6.24 3.51 2.91
C LYS A 33 6.31 5.03 3.02
N GLU A 34 6.26 5.76 1.90
CA GLU A 34 6.23 7.22 1.90
C GLU A 34 5.06 7.76 2.72
N LEU A 35 3.85 7.21 2.54
CA LEU A 35 2.66 7.64 3.27
C LEU A 35 2.79 7.36 4.77
N ILE A 36 3.21 6.15 5.16
CA ILE A 36 3.41 5.77 6.56
C ILE A 36 4.44 6.69 7.23
N GLU A 37 5.49 7.10 6.52
CA GLU A 37 6.51 7.98 7.06
C GLU A 37 5.98 9.38 7.42
N MET A 38 4.93 9.84 6.74
CA MET A 38 4.26 11.12 7.04
C MET A 38 3.36 11.07 8.28
N PHE A 39 2.95 9.87 8.73
CA PHE A 39 2.14 9.74 9.94
C PHE A 39 2.99 9.94 11.21
N PRO A 40 2.40 10.47 12.29
CA PRO A 40 3.05 10.48 13.61
C PRO A 40 3.45 9.06 14.03
N LYS A 41 4.62 8.90 14.64
CA LYS A 41 5.17 7.59 15.03
C LYS A 41 4.38 6.91 16.17
N THR A 42 3.71 7.69 17.00
CA THR A 42 2.91 7.18 18.12
C THR A 42 1.45 7.64 18.02
N PRO A 43 0.49 6.80 18.43
CA PRO A 43 -0.93 7.13 18.40
C PRO A 43 -1.26 8.36 19.26
N SER A 44 -0.54 8.58 20.37
CA SER A 44 -0.74 9.73 21.26
C SER A 44 -0.41 11.08 20.61
N MET A 45 0.48 11.10 19.60
CA MET A 45 0.78 12.27 18.78
C MET A 45 -0.28 12.53 17.71
N ASN A 46 -1.07 11.51 17.36
CA ASN A 46 -2.19 11.61 16.41
C ASN A 46 -3.54 11.87 17.12
N ARG A 47 -3.52 12.33 18.38
CA ARG A 47 -4.75 12.61 19.12
C ARG A 47 -5.45 13.85 18.57
N SER A 48 -6.78 13.76 18.45
CA SER A 48 -7.60 14.93 18.13
C SER A 48 -7.62 15.92 19.29
N LEU A 49 -7.61 17.22 18.97
CA LEU A 49 -7.79 18.29 19.96
C LEU A 49 -9.17 18.27 20.64
N PHE A 50 -10.14 17.58 20.03
CA PHE A 50 -11.51 17.48 20.53
C PHE A 50 -11.76 16.22 21.36
N LEU A 51 -10.73 15.40 21.58
CA LEU A 51 -10.85 14.18 22.38
C LEU A 51 -10.72 14.52 23.87
N PRO A 52 -11.64 14.07 24.74
CA PRO A 52 -11.47 14.20 26.19
C PRO A 52 -10.16 13.58 26.67
N GLU A 53 -9.59 14.09 27.76
CA GLU A 53 -8.30 13.64 28.28
C GLU A 53 -8.34 12.15 28.66
N GLU A 54 -9.42 11.70 29.29
CA GLU A 54 -9.59 10.31 29.70
C GLU A 54 -9.56 9.35 28.50
N ALA A 55 -10.11 9.78 27.36
CA ALA A 55 -10.09 9.00 26.12
C ALA A 55 -8.70 9.02 25.46
N CYS A 56 -7.88 10.04 25.69
CA CYS A 56 -6.49 10.07 25.20
C CYS A 56 -5.64 8.96 25.84
N TYR A 57 -5.94 8.53 27.07
CA TYR A 57 -5.23 7.42 27.70
C TYR A 57 -5.42 6.09 26.97
N ALA A 58 -6.52 5.91 26.21
CA ALA A 58 -6.72 4.73 25.38
C ALA A 58 -5.72 4.62 24.21
N LEU A 59 -5.05 5.73 23.86
CA LEU A 59 -4.00 5.78 22.85
C LEU A 59 -2.60 5.49 23.44
N MET A 60 -2.52 5.08 24.71
CA MET A 60 -1.25 4.78 25.37
C MET A 60 -1.04 3.27 25.53
N GLY A 61 0.22 2.85 25.46
CA GLY A 61 0.64 1.45 25.64
C GLY A 61 0.75 0.66 24.34
N ASP A 62 1.32 -0.55 24.47
CA ASP A 62 1.79 -1.34 23.32
C ASP A 62 0.65 -1.78 22.40
N LYS A 63 -0.49 -2.20 22.96
CA LYS A 63 -1.67 -2.60 22.17
C LYS A 63 -2.25 -1.46 21.34
N ALA A 64 -2.21 -0.24 21.87
CA ALA A 64 -2.65 0.93 21.12
C ALA A 64 -1.68 1.24 19.96
N GLN A 65 -0.37 1.05 20.18
CA GLN A 65 0.63 1.20 19.13
C GLN A 65 0.47 0.15 18.03
N GLU A 66 0.24 -1.11 18.37
CA GLU A 66 -0.02 -2.19 17.41
C GLU A 66 -1.25 -1.88 16.54
N ALA A 67 -2.39 -1.58 17.18
CA ALA A 67 -3.61 -1.23 16.47
C ALA A 67 -3.44 0.02 15.58
N TYR A 68 -2.64 0.99 16.02
CA TYR A 68 -2.34 2.18 15.24
C TYR A 68 -1.46 1.86 14.02
N ASN A 69 -0.46 1.01 14.16
CA ASN A 69 0.38 0.57 13.05
C ASN A 69 -0.44 -0.18 11.98
N ASP A 70 -1.38 -1.03 12.40
CA ASP A 70 -2.29 -1.74 11.51
C ASP A 70 -3.21 -0.75 10.78
N PHE A 71 -3.75 0.23 11.51
CA PHE A 71 -4.60 1.28 10.95
C PHE A 71 -3.88 2.10 9.88
N ILE A 72 -2.70 2.66 10.18
CA ILE A 72 -1.96 3.49 9.22
C ILE A 72 -1.53 2.66 8.00
N SER A 73 -1.12 1.40 8.21
CA SER A 73 -0.71 0.52 7.12
C SER A 73 -1.89 0.24 6.18
N THR A 74 -3.05 -0.11 6.74
CA THR A 74 -4.27 -0.37 5.97
C THR A 74 -4.68 0.86 5.15
N CYS A 75 -4.69 2.05 5.76
CA CYS A 75 -5.02 3.29 5.05
C CYS A 75 -3.99 3.63 3.96
N ALA A 76 -2.71 3.43 4.23
CA ALA A 76 -1.64 3.74 3.28
C ALA A 76 -1.67 2.81 2.05
N TYR A 77 -1.85 1.50 2.24
CA TYR A 77 -1.98 0.55 1.13
C TYR A 77 -3.21 0.86 0.27
N ALA A 78 -4.38 1.04 0.90
CA ALA A 78 -5.61 1.37 0.16
C ALA A 78 -5.44 2.66 -0.66
N ARG A 79 -4.77 3.67 -0.08
CA ARG A 79 -4.50 4.92 -0.78
C ARG A 79 -3.51 4.75 -1.94
N ALA A 80 -2.45 3.97 -1.75
CA ALA A 80 -1.48 3.67 -2.80
C ALA A 80 -2.14 2.92 -3.95
N GLU A 81 -2.97 1.91 -3.68
CA GLU A 81 -3.74 1.22 -4.72
C GLU A 81 -4.63 2.17 -5.54
N GLU A 82 -5.40 3.04 -4.87
CA GLU A 82 -6.21 4.05 -5.57
C GLU A 82 -5.37 4.98 -6.46
N GLU A 83 -4.18 5.38 -6.01
CA GLU A 83 -3.29 6.25 -6.77
C GLU A 83 -2.69 5.50 -7.97
N TRP A 84 -2.38 4.22 -7.83
CA TRP A 84 -1.95 3.37 -8.94
C TRP A 84 -3.06 3.25 -9.99
N GLU A 85 -4.29 2.92 -9.59
CA GLU A 85 -5.40 2.76 -10.53
C GLU A 85 -5.73 4.07 -11.28
N ARG A 86 -5.51 5.24 -10.65
CA ARG A 86 -5.62 6.55 -11.34
C ARG A 86 -4.47 6.83 -12.30
N ARG A 87 -3.28 6.29 -12.03
CA ARG A 87 -2.08 6.47 -12.86
C ARG A 87 -2.05 5.47 -14.02
N ALA A 88 -2.55 4.26 -13.80
CA ALA A 88 -2.60 3.22 -14.80
C ALA A 88 -3.33 3.76 -16.04
N PRO A 89 -2.74 3.64 -17.24
CA PRO A 89 -3.37 4.15 -18.44
C PRO A 89 -4.77 3.53 -18.56
N CYS A 90 -5.79 4.40 -18.62
CA CYS A 90 -7.16 4.01 -18.88
C CYS A 90 -7.17 3.18 -20.18
N PRO A 91 -7.83 2.01 -20.23
CA PRO A 91 -7.88 1.19 -21.44
C PRO A 91 -8.78 1.76 -22.56
N PHE A 92 -9.13 3.06 -22.52
CA PHE A 92 -9.98 3.73 -23.52
C PHE A 92 -9.43 5.09 -23.95
#